data_AF-A0AA39LYG5-F1
#
_entry.id   AF-A0AA39LYG5-F1
#
_cell.length_a   1.000
_cell.length_b   1.000
_cell.length_c   1.000
_cell.angle_alpha   90.00
_cell.angle_beta   90.00
_cell.angle_gamma   90.00
#
_symmetry.space_group_name_H-M   'P 1'
#
loop_
_entity.id
_entity.type
_entity.pdbx_description
1 polymer ?
#
loop_
_entity_poly.entity_id
_entity_poly.type
_entity_poly.pdbx_seq_one_letter_code
_entity_poly.pdbx_strand_id
1 'polypeptide(L)'
;MLRLHLLKGHALPVDHLDKDQYHKLRRTLASFYKQARNKLDKYFPPEAFLRFDDKKMSNKNDMEDPKCRECGKMVNVKTTRRCHVAQHLKLSYKCVVDGCKFRTDLISMVDHLWKIHSKRIAQLTAEELFEHKRIRLNFNEVMERELRKFFPYKEHIPAGPFRDRL
;
A
#
# COMPACT_ATOMS: atom_id res chain seq x y z
N MET A 1 -4.36 -0.82 15.52
CA MET A 1 -4.36 -0.45 16.94
C MET A 1 -2.95 -0.20 17.49
N LEU A 2 -1.96 -1.11 17.38
CA LEU A 2 -0.60 -0.86 17.91
C LEU A 2 0.23 0.20 17.16
N ARG A 3 0.16 0.24 15.82
CA ARG A 3 0.87 1.27 15.02
C ARG A 3 0.41 2.69 15.32
N LEU A 4 -0.90 2.86 15.48
CA LEU A 4 -1.51 4.15 15.86
C LEU A 4 -1.13 4.52 17.29
N HIS A 5 -1.02 3.54 18.20
CA HIS A 5 -0.54 3.77 19.55
C HIS A 5 0.93 4.21 19.58
N LEU A 6 1.81 3.55 18.83
CA LEU A 6 3.22 3.98 18.72
C LEU A 6 3.34 5.40 18.14
N LEU A 7 2.55 5.70 17.11
CA LEU A 7 2.54 7.02 16.50
C LEU A 7 1.99 8.11 17.44
N LYS A 8 0.89 7.84 18.16
CA LYS A 8 0.20 8.84 19.00
C LYS A 8 0.78 8.96 20.41
N GLY A 9 1.16 7.84 21.01
CA GLY A 9 1.61 7.76 22.41
C GLY A 9 3.12 7.90 22.55
N HIS A 10 3.90 7.59 21.51
CA HIS A 10 5.35 7.62 21.57
C HIS A 10 5.98 8.53 20.50
N ALA A 11 5.20 9.15 19.62
CA ALA A 11 5.70 9.91 18.48
C ALA A 11 6.75 9.14 17.65
N LEU A 12 6.68 7.81 17.66
CA LEU A 12 7.58 6.91 16.97
C LEU A 12 6.81 6.24 15.84
N PRO A 13 6.89 6.78 14.61
CA PRO A 13 6.45 6.05 13.44
C PRO A 13 7.22 4.74 13.37
N VAL A 14 6.55 3.68 12.92
CA VAL A 14 7.16 2.35 12.75
C VAL A 14 8.41 2.40 11.87
N ASP A 15 8.50 3.44 11.04
CA ASP A 15 9.53 3.68 10.04
C ASP A 15 10.81 4.30 10.63
N HIS A 16 10.74 4.85 11.84
CA HIS A 16 11.88 5.35 12.63
C HIS A 16 12.35 4.34 13.68
N LEU A 17 11.74 3.16 13.72
CA LEU A 17 12.21 2.10 14.61
C LEU A 17 13.55 1.58 14.12
N ASP A 18 14.50 1.51 15.02
CA ASP A 18 15.74 0.77 14.80
C ASP A 18 15.44 -0.73 14.53
N LYS A 19 16.38 -1.42 13.88
CA LYS A 19 16.31 -2.83 13.51
C LYS A 19 15.84 -3.69 14.68
N ASP A 20 16.44 -3.55 15.86
CA ASP A 20 16.10 -4.37 17.02
C ASP A 20 14.69 -4.09 17.55
N GLN A 21 14.30 -2.81 17.56
CA GLN A 21 12.94 -2.40 17.97
C GLN A 21 11.88 -2.95 17.01
N TYR A 22 12.14 -2.93 15.70
CA TYR A 22 11.24 -3.49 14.70
C TYR A 22 11.07 -5.01 14.87
N HIS A 23 12.15 -5.75 15.11
CA HIS A 23 12.10 -7.19 15.36
C HIS A 23 11.33 -7.54 16.64
N LYS A 24 11.52 -6.77 17.71
CA LYS A 24 10.77 -6.92 18.96
C LYS A 24 9.28 -6.69 18.74
N LEU A 25 8.93 -5.60 18.04
CA LEU A 25 7.54 -5.28 17.69
C LEU A 25 6.86 -6.40 16.90
N ARG A 26 7.56 -6.99 15.94
CA ARG A 26 7.05 -8.11 15.11
C ARG A 26 6.74 -9.34 15.95
N ARG A 27 7.63 -9.72 16.88
CA ARG A 27 7.42 -10.86 17.79
C ARG A 27 6.20 -10.62 18.69
N THR A 28 6.09 -9.43 19.29
CA THR A 28 4.96 -9.09 20.16
C THR A 28 3.63 -9.11 19.41
N LEU A 29 3.58 -8.53 18.21
CA LEU A 29 2.38 -8.57 17.37
C LEU A 29 1.97 -10.00 17.01
N ALA A 30 2.93 -10.85 16.64
CA ALA A 30 2.64 -12.24 16.29
C ALA A 30 2.03 -13.00 17.48
N SER A 31 2.60 -12.83 18.68
CA SER A 31 2.05 -13.42 19.91
C SER A 31 0.65 -12.89 20.21
N PHE A 32 0.45 -11.57 20.13
CA PHE A 32 -0.85 -10.93 20.34
C PHE A 32 -1.92 -11.46 19.37
N TYR A 33 -1.63 -11.52 18.08
CA TYR A 33 -2.59 -12.01 17.08
C TYR A 33 -2.91 -13.50 17.27
N LYS A 34 -1.93 -14.31 17.71
CA LYS A 34 -2.16 -15.72 18.06
C LYS A 34 -3.15 -15.82 19.23
N GLN A 35 -2.98 -15.00 20.27
CA GLN A 35 -3.88 -14.98 21.43
C GLN A 35 -5.26 -14.41 21.08
N ALA A 36 -5.30 -13.33 20.29
CA ALA A 36 -6.54 -12.69 19.87
C ALA A 36 -7.39 -13.62 19.00
N ARG A 37 -6.77 -14.44 18.14
CA ARG A 37 -7.50 -15.45 17.34
C ARG A 37 -8.24 -16.44 18.23
N ASN A 38 -7.57 -17.00 19.22
CA ASN A 38 -8.18 -17.92 20.18
C ASN A 38 -9.37 -17.30 20.94
N LYS A 39 -9.38 -15.97 21.11
CA LYS A 39 -10.48 -15.24 21.75
C LYS A 39 -11.58 -14.87 20.74
N LEU A 40 -11.23 -14.49 19.52
CA LEU A 40 -12.18 -14.18 18.44
C LEU A 40 -13.03 -15.40 18.11
N ASP A 41 -12.42 -16.58 17.98
CA ASP A 41 -13.17 -17.82 17.71
C ASP A 41 -14.18 -18.14 18.83
N LYS A 42 -13.91 -17.69 20.07
CA LYS A 42 -14.78 -17.89 21.24
C LYS A 42 -15.95 -16.91 21.30
N TYR A 43 -15.73 -15.63 20.94
CA TYR A 43 -16.72 -14.56 21.15
C TYR A 43 -17.39 -14.07 19.86
N PHE A 44 -16.73 -14.26 18.73
CA PHE A 44 -17.18 -13.88 17.39
C PHE A 44 -17.01 -15.09 16.46
N PRO A 45 -17.73 -16.20 16.73
CA PRO A 45 -17.66 -17.37 15.89
C PRO A 45 -18.12 -17.00 14.46
N PRO A 46 -17.55 -17.62 13.41
CA PRO A 46 -17.82 -17.25 12.03
C PRO A 46 -19.31 -17.32 11.64
N GLU A 47 -20.11 -18.09 12.38
CA GLU A 47 -21.56 -18.20 12.24
C GLU A 47 -22.33 -16.98 12.78
N ALA A 48 -21.74 -16.21 13.71
CA ALA A 48 -22.32 -14.97 14.24
C ALA A 48 -22.04 -13.74 13.35
N PHE A 49 -21.41 -13.95 12.18
CA PHE A 49 -21.03 -12.89 11.26
C PHE A 49 -22.25 -12.41 10.47
N LEU A 50 -22.98 -11.43 11.03
CA LEU A 50 -24.02 -10.71 10.30
C LEU A 50 -23.38 -10.02 9.09
N ARG A 51 -23.89 -10.38 7.91
CA ARG A 51 -23.47 -9.93 6.58
C ARG A 51 -23.21 -8.41 6.60
N PHE A 52 -21.97 -7.99 6.35
CA PHE A 52 -21.67 -6.59 6.14
C PHE A 52 -22.39 -6.15 4.87
N ASP A 53 -23.17 -5.07 4.94
CA ASP A 53 -23.70 -4.43 3.74
C ASP A 53 -22.53 -4.07 2.83
N ASP A 54 -22.47 -4.71 1.66
CA ASP A 54 -21.52 -4.45 0.58
C ASP A 54 -21.80 -3.08 -0.07
N LYS A 55 -21.91 -2.01 0.73
CA LYS A 55 -21.81 -0.66 0.21
C LYS A 55 -20.41 -0.52 -0.35
N LYS A 56 -20.29 -0.76 -1.66
CA LYS A 56 -19.16 -0.37 -2.49
C LYS A 56 -18.79 1.05 -2.09
N MET A 57 -17.75 1.21 -1.26
CA MET A 57 -17.14 2.50 -1.05
C MET A 57 -16.74 2.97 -2.44
N SER A 58 -17.41 4.02 -2.94
CA SER A 58 -17.11 4.61 -4.24
C SER A 58 -15.58 4.78 -4.32
N ASN A 59 -14.95 4.06 -5.24
CA ASN A 59 -13.51 4.07 -5.36
C ASN A 59 -13.12 5.51 -5.73
N LYS A 60 -12.29 6.17 -4.90
CA LYS A 60 -11.72 7.51 -5.22
C LYS A 60 -11.07 7.57 -6.61
N ASN A 61 -10.76 6.42 -7.20
CA ASN A 61 -10.24 6.25 -8.56
C ASN A 61 -11.22 6.72 -9.64
N ASP A 62 -12.53 6.64 -9.41
CA ASP A 62 -13.55 7.07 -10.37
C ASP A 62 -13.56 8.60 -10.51
N MET A 63 -12.98 9.31 -9.55
CA MET A 63 -12.87 10.76 -9.51
C MET A 63 -11.61 11.28 -10.18
N GLU A 64 -10.58 10.47 -10.41
CA GLU A 64 -9.33 10.87 -11.08
C GLU A 64 -9.47 10.70 -12.60
N ASP A 65 -8.99 11.69 -13.36
CA ASP A 65 -8.90 11.59 -14.82
C ASP A 65 -7.95 10.43 -15.20
N PRO A 66 -8.37 9.48 -16.06
CA PRO A 66 -7.48 8.43 -16.56
C PRO A 66 -6.39 8.92 -17.50
N LYS A 67 -6.48 10.13 -18.05
CA LYS A 67 -5.49 10.68 -18.97
C LYS A 67 -4.34 11.33 -18.22
N CYS A 68 -3.11 10.92 -18.53
CA CYS A 68 -1.92 11.60 -18.03
C CYS A 68 -1.82 12.98 -18.69
N ARG A 69 -1.70 14.04 -17.87
CA ARG A 69 -1.58 15.43 -18.36
C ARG A 69 -0.29 15.69 -19.12
N GLU A 70 0.80 15.00 -18.75
CA GLU A 70 2.12 15.25 -19.31
C GLU A 70 2.31 14.59 -20.68
N CYS A 71 1.90 13.32 -20.83
CA CYS A 71 2.10 12.57 -22.09
C CYS A 71 0.81 12.21 -22.83
N GLY A 72 -0.36 12.54 -22.27
CA GLY A 72 -1.66 12.23 -22.88
C GLY A 72 -2.07 10.76 -22.84
N LYS A 73 -1.26 9.87 -22.24
CA LYS A 73 -1.54 8.42 -22.19
C LYS A 73 -2.71 8.11 -21.27
N MET A 74 -3.61 7.24 -21.72
CA MET A 74 -4.74 6.74 -20.94
C MET A 74 -4.30 5.58 -20.04
N VAL A 75 -4.50 5.73 -18.74
CA VAL A 75 -4.14 4.75 -17.72
C VAL A 75 -5.32 4.58 -16.75
N ASN A 76 -6.07 3.49 -16.90
CA ASN A 76 -7.32 3.29 -16.15
C ASN A 76 -7.11 2.70 -14.75
N VAL A 77 -6.01 1.97 -14.53
CA VAL A 77 -5.78 1.25 -13.27
C VAL A 77 -4.87 2.07 -12.35
N LYS A 78 -5.31 2.31 -11.11
CA LYS A 78 -4.58 3.12 -10.11
C LYS A 78 -3.13 2.68 -9.90
N THR A 79 -2.90 1.37 -9.76
CA THR A 79 -1.54 0.83 -9.57
C THR A 79 -0.68 1.17 -10.78
N THR A 80 -1.19 0.96 -11.99
CA THR A 80 -0.48 1.31 -13.22
C THR A 80 -0.24 2.82 -13.38
N ARG A 81 -1.15 3.70 -12.89
CA ARG A 81 -0.92 5.16 -12.88
C ARG A 81 0.31 5.51 -12.06
N ARG A 82 0.47 4.91 -10.88
CA ARG A 82 1.64 5.15 -10.02
C ARG A 82 2.95 4.69 -10.67
N CYS A 83 2.97 3.52 -11.31
CA CYS A 83 4.13 3.06 -12.09
C CYS A 83 4.42 4.01 -13.26
N HIS A 84 3.38 4.45 -13.96
CA HIS A 84 3.50 5.41 -15.05
C HIS A 84 4.11 6.75 -14.60
N VAL A 85 3.65 7.32 -13.48
CA VAL A 85 4.28 8.53 -12.90
C VAL A 85 5.71 8.25 -12.47
N ALA A 86 6.00 7.08 -11.90
CA ALA A 86 7.36 6.70 -11.51
C ALA A 86 8.33 6.73 -12.71
N GLN A 87 7.87 6.34 -13.90
CA GLN A 87 8.65 6.41 -15.14
C GLN A 87 8.94 7.85 -15.55
N HIS A 88 7.95 8.74 -15.49
CA HIS A 88 8.13 10.18 -15.73
C HIS A 88 9.17 10.79 -14.76
N LEU A 89 9.07 10.42 -13.48
CA LEU A 89 9.98 10.88 -12.43
C LEU A 89 11.33 10.14 -12.42
N LYS A 90 11.54 9.18 -13.34
CA LYS A 90 12.74 8.32 -13.41
C LYS A 90 13.08 7.65 -12.07
N LEU A 91 12.05 7.36 -11.26
CA LEU A 91 12.21 6.71 -9.96
C LEU A 91 12.55 5.23 -10.16
N SER A 92 13.76 4.85 -9.76
CA SER A 92 14.21 3.46 -9.80
C SER A 92 14.90 3.08 -8.50
N TYR A 93 14.51 1.91 -7.98
CA TYR A 93 15.04 1.37 -6.74
C TYR A 93 15.85 0.12 -7.05
N LYS A 94 16.92 -0.09 -6.28
CA LYS A 94 17.73 -1.30 -6.37
C LYS A 94 16.93 -2.49 -5.84
N CYS A 95 17.14 -3.66 -6.43
CA CYS A 95 16.64 -4.91 -5.89
C CYS A 95 17.17 -5.11 -4.46
N VAL A 96 16.29 -5.56 -3.58
CA VAL A 96 16.59 -5.78 -2.16
C VAL A 96 17.32 -7.09 -1.91
N VAL A 97 17.28 -8.03 -2.86
CA VAL A 97 17.96 -9.31 -2.77
C VAL A 97 19.46 -9.10 -2.88
N ASP A 98 20.19 -9.69 -1.94
CA ASP A 98 21.64 -9.50 -1.87
C ASP A 98 22.35 -9.97 -3.16
N GLY A 99 23.38 -9.22 -3.55
CA GLY A 99 24.11 -9.44 -4.81
C GLY A 99 23.36 -9.02 -6.09
N CYS A 100 22.07 -8.69 -6.05
CA CYS A 100 21.32 -8.25 -7.22
C CYS A 100 21.56 -6.76 -7.52
N LYS A 101 22.01 -6.45 -8.75
CA LYS A 101 22.26 -5.06 -9.22
C LYS A 101 21.10 -4.46 -10.03
N PHE A 102 20.02 -5.21 -10.23
CA PHE A 102 18.88 -4.76 -11.01
C PHE A 102 18.19 -3.56 -10.35
N ARG A 103 17.72 -2.62 -11.16
CA ARG A 103 16.99 -1.44 -10.71
C ARG A 103 15.71 -1.28 -11.51
N THR A 104 14.60 -1.05 -10.82
CA THR A 104 13.29 -0.84 -11.45
C THR A 104 12.35 -0.08 -10.52
N ASP A 105 11.18 0.34 -11.01
CA ASP A 105 10.12 0.85 -10.15
C ASP A 105 9.53 -0.23 -9.24
N LEU A 106 8.80 0.18 -8.21
CA LEU A 106 8.31 -0.71 -7.16
C LEU A 106 7.33 -1.79 -7.66
N ILE A 107 6.54 -1.52 -8.70
CA ILE A 107 5.55 -2.48 -9.20
C ILE A 107 6.27 -3.56 -10.00
N SER A 108 7.15 -3.15 -10.91
CA SER A 108 7.99 -4.08 -11.67
C SER A 108 9.01 -4.82 -10.79
N MET A 109 9.33 -4.31 -9.60
CA MET A 109 10.17 -5.01 -8.63
C MET A 109 9.52 -6.32 -8.16
N VAL A 110 8.20 -6.37 -8.00
CA VAL A 110 7.50 -7.61 -7.59
C VAL A 110 7.63 -8.68 -8.67
N ASP A 111 7.45 -8.30 -9.93
CA ASP A 111 7.64 -9.21 -11.07
C ASP A 111 9.09 -9.65 -11.20
N HIS A 112 10.06 -8.75 -10.96
CA HIS A 112 11.47 -9.08 -10.94
C HIS A 112 11.81 -10.11 -9.86
N LEU A 113 11.33 -9.92 -8.63
CA LEU A 113 11.52 -10.86 -7.52
C LEU A 113 10.97 -12.25 -7.86
N TRP A 114 9.80 -12.31 -8.49
CA TRP A 114 9.21 -13.57 -8.91
C TRP A 114 9.97 -14.24 -10.07
N LYS A 115 10.32 -13.49 -11.12
CA LYS A 115 10.93 -14.07 -12.33
C LYS A 115 12.42 -14.41 -12.18
N ILE A 116 13.17 -13.58 -11.47
CA ILE A 116 14.63 -13.71 -11.38
C ILE A 116 15.05 -14.46 -10.11
N HIS A 117 14.33 -14.22 -9.00
CA HIS A 117 14.69 -14.81 -7.72
C HIS A 117 13.72 -15.91 -7.28
N SER A 118 12.63 -16.15 -8.00
CA SER A 118 11.56 -17.08 -7.60
C SER A 118 11.04 -16.83 -6.19
N LYS A 119 11.15 -15.57 -5.72
CA LYS A 119 10.79 -15.14 -4.36
C LYS A 119 9.55 -14.28 -4.41
N ARG A 120 8.64 -14.51 -3.47
CA ARG A 120 7.57 -13.57 -3.12
C ARG A 120 8.05 -12.63 -2.03
N ILE A 121 7.41 -11.46 -1.87
CA ILE A 121 7.70 -10.51 -0.78
C ILE A 121 7.66 -11.20 0.60
N ALA A 122 6.75 -12.17 0.78
CA ALA A 122 6.63 -12.92 2.04
C ALA A 122 7.80 -13.87 2.33
N GLN A 123 8.59 -14.22 1.32
CA GLN A 123 9.74 -15.14 1.41
C GLN A 123 11.08 -14.39 1.47
N LEU A 124 11.05 -13.06 1.47
CA LEU A 124 12.24 -12.24 1.68
C LEU A 124 12.78 -12.46 3.10
N THR A 125 14.10 -12.39 3.25
CA THR A 125 14.73 -12.36 4.58
C THR A 125 14.25 -11.12 5.34
N ALA A 126 14.46 -11.10 6.66
CA ALA A 126 14.01 -9.95 7.44
C ALA A 126 14.66 -8.63 7.01
N GLU A 127 15.90 -8.68 6.54
CA GLU A 127 16.68 -7.53 6.06
C GLU A 127 16.19 -7.07 4.69
N GLU A 128 16.05 -8.00 3.74
CA GLU A 128 15.47 -7.75 2.41
C GLU A 128 14.05 -7.14 2.54
N LEU A 129 13.25 -7.67 3.47
CA LEU A 129 11.88 -7.21 3.72
C LEU A 129 11.82 -5.83 4.37
N PHE A 130 12.76 -5.52 5.28
CA PHE A 130 12.87 -4.21 5.89
C PHE A 130 13.18 -3.15 4.83
N GLU A 131 14.18 -3.40 3.99
CA GLU A 131 14.56 -2.48 2.92
C GLU A 131 13.44 -2.30 1.90
N HIS A 132 12.76 -3.38 1.51
CA HIS A 132 11.61 -3.32 0.61
C HIS A 132 10.49 -2.43 1.18
N LYS A 133 10.25 -2.47 2.49
CA LYS A 133 9.25 -1.58 3.14
C LYS A 133 9.70 -0.13 3.13
N ARG A 134 10.97 0.14 3.41
CA ARG A 134 11.54 1.50 3.37
C ARG A 134 11.41 2.11 1.97
N ILE A 135 11.77 1.36 0.94
CA ILE A 135 11.58 1.75 -0.47
C ILE A 135 10.10 2.04 -0.76
N ARG A 136 9.20 1.16 -0.32
CA ARG A 136 7.75 1.31 -0.54
C ARG A 136 7.17 2.56 0.13
N LEU A 137 7.68 2.96 1.28
CA LEU A 137 7.24 4.18 1.97
C LEU A 137 7.64 5.41 1.20
N ASN A 138 8.94 5.54 0.87
CA ASN A 138 9.45 6.63 0.05
C ASN A 138 8.68 6.76 -1.28
N PHE A 139 8.43 5.62 -1.95
CA PHE A 139 7.61 5.61 -3.15
C PHE A 139 6.20 6.18 -2.92
N ASN A 140 5.52 5.79 -1.85
CA ASN A 140 4.18 6.29 -1.56
C ASN A 140 4.19 7.79 -1.25
N GLU A 141 5.17 8.29 -0.50
CA GLU A 141 5.30 9.72 -0.19
C GLU A 141 5.50 10.56 -1.46
N VAL A 142 6.36 10.10 -2.39
CA VAL A 142 6.53 10.78 -3.67
C VAL A 142 5.23 10.74 -4.47
N MET A 143 4.54 9.59 -4.53
CA MET A 143 3.26 9.49 -5.23
C MET A 143 2.18 10.38 -4.62
N GLU A 144 2.11 10.54 -3.31
CA GLU A 144 1.13 11.43 -2.68
C GLU A 144 1.32 12.90 -3.08
N ARG A 145 2.57 13.34 -3.25
CA ARG A 145 2.90 14.71 -3.69
C ARG A 145 2.72 14.90 -5.19
N GLU A 146 3.13 13.93 -5.99
CA GLU A 146 3.30 14.13 -7.43
C GLU A 146 2.11 13.63 -8.26
N LEU A 147 1.40 12.57 -7.83
CA LEU A 147 0.41 11.87 -8.67
C LEU A 147 -0.65 12.80 -9.27
N ARG A 148 -1.12 13.78 -8.48
CA ARG A 148 -2.17 14.72 -8.92
C ARG A 148 -1.73 15.69 -10.02
N LYS A 149 -0.42 15.92 -10.17
CA LYS A 149 0.13 16.75 -11.26
C LYS A 149 -0.06 16.05 -12.61
N PHE A 150 0.03 14.72 -12.60
CA PHE A 150 -0.13 13.87 -13.79
C PHE A 150 -1.59 13.45 -14.01
N PHE A 151 -2.31 13.14 -12.93
CA PHE A 151 -3.70 12.66 -12.96
C PHE A 151 -4.56 13.51 -12.01
N PRO A 152 -5.12 14.64 -12.48
CA PRO A 152 -5.97 15.49 -11.66
C PRO A 152 -7.34 14.84 -11.42
N TYR A 153 -8.15 15.43 -10.54
CA TYR A 153 -9.55 15.04 -10.41
C TYR A 153 -10.37 15.53 -11.60
N LYS A 154 -11.40 14.78 -11.97
CA LYS A 154 -12.40 15.15 -12.96
C LYS A 154 -13.14 16.39 -12.48
N GLU A 155 -13.23 17.42 -13.31
CA GLU A 155 -13.83 18.72 -12.93
C GLU A 155 -15.36 18.72 -12.86
N HIS A 156 -16.04 17.58 -13.07
CA HIS A 156 -17.49 17.47 -12.88
C HIS A 156 -17.87 16.15 -12.20
N ILE A 157 -18.42 16.28 -10.98
CA ILE A 157 -19.32 15.28 -10.42
C ILE A 157 -20.72 15.69 -10.93
N PRO A 158 -21.38 14.97 -11.86
CA PRO A 158 -22.80 15.19 -12.05
C PRO A 158 -23.48 14.93 -10.71
N ALA A 159 -24.23 15.92 -10.21
CA ALA A 159 -25.05 15.77 -9.03
C ALA A 159 -25.88 14.48 -9.18
N GLY A 160 -25.60 13.47 -8.35
CA GLY A 160 -26.43 12.28 -8.30
C GLY A 160 -27.87 12.70 -8.00
N PRO A 161 -28.88 12.01 -8.55
CA PRO A 161 -30.25 12.46 -8.44
C PRO A 161 -30.65 12.53 -6.97
N PHE A 162 -31.02 13.72 -6.52
CA PHE A 162 -31.75 13.94 -5.28
C PHE A 162 -33.00 13.05 -5.37
N ARG A 163 -33.02 11.95 -4.61
CA ARG A 163 -34.23 11.16 -4.45
C ARG A 163 -35.10 11.90 -3.45
N ASP A 164 -35.94 12.80 -3.96
CA ASP A 164 -37.09 13.29 -3.22
C ASP A 164 -37.98 12.09 -2.89
N ARG A 165 -38.15 11.87 -1.59
CA ARG A 165 -39.01 10.83 -1.05
C ARG A 165 -40.27 11.53 -0.53
N LEU A 166 -41.34 11.48 -1.34
CA LEU A 166 -42.72 11.59 -0.87
C LEU A 166 -43.07 10.34 -0.06
#